data_AF-A0A4Q9LDX0-F1
#
_entry.id   AF-A0A4Q9LDX0-F1
#
_cell.length_a   1.000
_cell.length_b   1.000
_cell.length_c   1.000
_cell.angle_alpha   90.00
_cell.angle_beta   90.00
_cell.angle_gamma   90.00
#
_symmetry.space_group_name_H-M   'P 1'
#
loop_
_entity.id
_entity.type
_entity.pdbx_description
1 polymer ?
#
loop_
_entity_poly.entity_id
_entity_poly.type
_entity_poly.pdbx_seq_one_letter_code
_entity_poly.pdbx_strand_id
1 'polypeptide(L)'
;MPKELLDRLVIIPLQKNTTEINKKILQIRINEECINVSSEALTFLSDIAESKGLRYVLCILPVLKVFKTKIERNHVEEVTSLFIGLK
;
A
#
# COMPACT_ATOMS: atom_id res chain seq x y z
N MET A 1 19.87 -21.00 -4.10
CA MET A 1 21.16 -20.34 -4.35
C MET A 1 22.27 -21.36 -4.12
N PRO A 2 23.34 -21.39 -4.93
CA PRO A 2 24.50 -22.25 -4.66
C PRO A 2 25.20 -21.86 -3.35
N LYS A 3 25.69 -22.85 -2.59
CA LYS A 3 26.30 -22.65 -1.25
C LYS A 3 27.51 -21.71 -1.27
N GLU A 4 28.37 -21.83 -2.27
CA GLU A 4 29.56 -20.98 -2.43
C GLU A 4 29.23 -19.49 -2.54
N LEU A 5 28.04 -19.16 -3.02
CA LEU A 5 27.58 -17.78 -3.11
C LEU A 5 27.05 -17.28 -1.76
N LEU A 6 26.30 -18.12 -1.03
CA LEU A 6 25.80 -17.82 0.32
C LEU A 6 26.95 -17.50 1.29
N ASP A 7 28.06 -18.22 1.20
CA ASP A 7 29.24 -18.03 2.07
C ASP A 7 29.95 -16.67 1.84
N ARG A 8 29.63 -15.96 0.74
CA ARG A 8 30.18 -14.64 0.39
C ARG A 8 29.22 -13.49 0.67
N LEU A 9 28.03 -13.76 1.23
CA LEU A 9 27.00 -12.75 1.45
C LEU A 9 26.88 -12.37 2.92
N VAL A 10 26.74 -11.07 3.17
CA VAL A 10 26.24 -10.56 4.45
C VAL A 10 24.72 -10.54 4.38
N ILE A 11 24.06 -11.45 5.10
CA ILE A 11 22.60 -11.53 5.15
C ILE A 11 22.08 -10.55 6.20
N ILE A 12 21.26 -9.59 5.76
CA ILE A 12 20.57 -8.65 6.65
C ILE A 12 19.08 -9.02 6.66
N PRO A 13 18.53 -9.56 7.75
CA PRO A 13 17.13 -9.92 7.82
C PRO A 13 16.26 -8.65 7.91
N LEU A 14 15.18 -8.61 7.12
CA LEU A 14 14.18 -7.56 7.20
C LEU A 14 12.99 -8.02 8.03
N GLN A 15 12.54 -7.17 8.95
CA GLN A 15 11.30 -7.38 9.68
C GLN A 15 10.10 -6.90 8.86
N LYS A 16 8.95 -7.54 9.06
CA LYS A 16 7.69 -7.04 8.49
C LYS A 16 7.35 -5.70 9.14
N ASN A 17 6.83 -4.78 8.34
CA ASN A 17 6.30 -3.53 8.85
C ASN A 17 5.14 -3.80 9.84
N THR A 18 5.07 -3.00 10.90
CA THR A 18 3.89 -2.91 11.74
C THR A 18 2.77 -2.13 11.02
N THR A 19 1.54 -2.29 11.47
CA THR A 19 0.38 -1.53 10.97
C THR A 19 0.61 -0.02 11.04
N GLU A 20 1.21 0.46 12.12
CA GLU A 20 1.54 1.88 12.31
C GLU A 20 2.54 2.38 11.27
N ILE A 21 3.57 1.60 10.97
CA ILE A 21 4.56 1.92 9.93
C ILE A 21 3.89 1.95 8.56
N ASN A 22 3.06 0.96 8.24
CA ASN A 22 2.32 0.92 6.97
C ASN A 22 1.41 2.15 6.81
N LYS A 23 0.71 2.56 7.87
CA LYS A 23 -0.14 3.75 7.86
C LYS A 23 0.66 5.03 7.63
N LYS A 24 1.83 5.18 8.27
CA LYS A 24 2.73 6.32 8.03
C LYS A 24 3.24 6.36 6.59
N ILE A 25 3.67 5.22 6.05
CA ILE A 25 4.12 5.13 4.64
C ILE A 25 2.97 5.54 3.70
N LEU A 26 1.76 5.06 3.98
CA LEU A 26 0.58 5.40 3.19
C LEU A 26 0.26 6.91 3.24
N GLN A 27 0.32 7.53 4.42
CA GLN A 27 0.10 8.96 4.58
C GLN A 27 1.13 9.80 3.82
N ILE A 28 2.41 9.43 3.89
CA ILE A 28 3.48 10.10 3.13
C ILE A 28 3.17 10.05 1.64
N ARG A 29 2.78 8.87 1.14
CA ARG A 29 2.48 8.67 -0.30
C ARG A 29 1.25 9.42 -0.78
N ILE A 30 0.19 9.44 0.02
CA ILE A 30 -1.02 10.23 -0.26
C ILE A 30 -0.67 11.73 -0.38
N ASN A 31 0.17 12.22 0.53
CA ASN A 31 0.62 13.61 0.52
C ASN A 31 1.51 13.92 -0.68
N GLU A 32 2.48 13.05 -1.01
CA GLU A 32 3.35 13.18 -2.17
C GLU A 32 2.57 13.20 -3.49
N GLU A 33 1.49 12.40 -3.59
CA GLU A 33 0.66 12.33 -4.80
C GLU A 33 -0.43 13.42 -4.84
N CYS A 34 -0.52 14.27 -3.81
CA CYS A 34 -1.53 15.31 -3.62
C CYS A 34 -2.97 14.77 -3.69
N ILE A 35 -3.22 13.60 -3.09
CA ILE A 35 -4.54 12.99 -3.08
C ILE A 35 -5.28 13.43 -1.82
N ASN A 36 -6.48 14.00 -1.98
CA ASN A 36 -7.33 14.35 -0.84
C ASN A 36 -8.16 13.12 -0.45
N VAL A 37 -7.86 12.48 0.69
CA VAL A 37 -8.49 11.22 1.12
C VAL A 37 -9.30 11.45 2.40
N SER A 38 -10.51 10.88 2.49
CA SER A 38 -11.30 10.92 3.73
C SER A 38 -10.66 10.03 4.81
N SER A 39 -10.95 10.32 6.08
CA SER A 39 -10.48 9.50 7.21
C SER A 39 -10.96 8.05 7.11
N GLU A 40 -12.18 7.84 6.63
CA GLU A 40 -12.74 6.52 6.40
C GLU A 40 -12.02 5.77 5.28
N ALA A 41 -11.77 6.44 4.14
CA ALA A 41 -11.02 5.85 3.04
C ALA A 41 -9.58 5.50 3.44
N LEU A 42 -8.92 6.34 4.25
CA LEU A 42 -7.58 6.07 4.77
C LEU A 42 -7.56 4.84 5.67
N THR A 43 -8.59 4.68 6.51
CA THR A 43 -8.73 3.51 7.39
C THR A 43 -8.92 2.25 6.54
N PHE A 44 -9.82 2.30 5.56
CA PHE A 44 -10.08 1.18 4.66
C PHE A 44 -8.84 0.79 3.81
N LEU A 45 -8.08 1.76 3.30
CA LEU A 45 -6.81 1.50 2.62
C LEU A 45 -5.78 0.83 3.55
N SER A 46 -5.81 1.14 4.85
CA SER A 46 -4.93 0.51 5.85
C SER A 46 -5.32 -0.97 6.06
N ASP A 47 -6.61 -1.27 6.17
CA ASP A 47 -7.12 -2.64 6.31
C ASP A 47 -6.79 -3.49 5.06
N ILE A 48 -6.88 -2.89 3.88
CA ILE A 48 -6.45 -3.53 2.62
C ILE A 48 -4.93 -3.79 2.64
N ALA A 49 -4.13 -2.87 3.20
CA ALA A 49 -2.68 -3.06 3.29
C ALA A 49 -2.30 -4.23 4.21
N GLU A 50 -3.07 -4.49 5.27
CA GLU A 50 -2.87 -5.65 6.13
C GLU A 50 -3.21 -6.97 5.43
N SER A 51 -4.31 -6.99 4.66
CA SER A 51 -4.79 -8.21 3.99
C SER A 51 -4.07 -8.54 2.68
N LYS A 52 -3.75 -7.54 1.86
CA LYS A 52 -3.16 -7.70 0.51
C LYS A 52 -1.72 -7.16 0.39
N GLY A 53 -1.19 -6.59 1.47
CA GLY A 53 0.16 -6.02 1.51
C GLY A 53 0.21 -4.55 1.05
N LEU A 54 1.18 -3.81 1.60
CA LEU A 54 1.37 -2.39 1.34
C LEU A 54 1.57 -2.06 -0.15
N ARG A 55 2.30 -2.89 -0.88
CA ARG A 55 2.58 -2.67 -2.31
C ARG A 55 1.31 -2.58 -3.14
N TYR A 56 0.32 -3.43 -2.87
CA TYR A 56 -0.96 -3.40 -3.58
C TYR A 56 -1.65 -2.05 -3.39
N VAL A 57 -1.72 -1.56 -2.15
CA VAL A 57 -2.35 -0.29 -1.82
C VAL A 57 -1.62 0.89 -2.47
N LEU A 58 -0.29 0.87 -2.49
CA LEU A 58 0.49 1.90 -3.17
C LEU A 58 0.26 1.92 -4.69
N CYS A 59 -0.02 0.78 -5.32
CA CYS A 59 -0.31 0.72 -6.74
C CYS A 59 -1.70 1.28 -7.11
N ILE A 60 -2.68 1.25 -6.19
CA ILE A 60 -4.03 1.77 -6.46
C ILE A 60 -4.15 3.28 -6.21
N LEU A 61 -3.26 3.89 -5.42
CA LEU A 61 -3.29 5.33 -5.13
C LEU A 61 -3.28 6.21 -6.40
N PRO A 62 -2.40 5.96 -7.40
CA PRO A 62 -2.43 6.73 -8.64
C PRO A 62 -3.74 6.59 -9.43
N VAL A 63 -4.40 5.44 -9.32
CA VAL A 63 -5.71 5.20 -9.97
C VAL A 63 -6.80 6.01 -9.28
N LEU A 64 -6.79 6.09 -7.95
CA LEU A 64 -7.74 6.90 -7.19
C LEU A 64 -7.61 8.39 -7.53
N LYS A 65 -6.44 8.86 -7.94
CA LYS A 65 -6.24 10.24 -8.41
C LYS A 65 -7.13 10.62 -9.60
N VAL A 66 -7.59 9.64 -10.40
CA VAL A 66 -8.45 9.88 -11.57
C VAL A 66 -9.79 10.50 -11.19
N PHE A 67 -10.30 10.25 -9.99
CA PHE A 67 -11.60 10.78 -9.54
C PHE A 67 -11.59 12.31 -9.38
N LYS A 68 -10.42 12.98 -9.28
CA LYS A 68 -10.25 14.45 -9.14
C LYS A 68 -11.07 15.09 -8.01
N THR A 69 -11.58 14.30 -7.09
CA THR A 69 -12.42 14.69 -5.96
C THR A 69 -11.79 14.19 -4.66
N LYS A 70 -12.45 14.49 -3.53
CA LYS A 70 -12.08 13.86 -2.26
C LYS A 70 -12.38 12.37 -2.33
N ILE A 71 -11.36 11.55 -2.12
CA ILE A 71 -11.46 10.09 -2.14
C ILE A 71 -12.18 9.60 -0.90
N GLU A 72 -13.43 9.19 -1.10
CA GLU A 72 -14.23 8.46 -0.13
C GLU A 72 -14.05 6.94 -0.26
N ARG A 73 -14.60 6.20 0.72
CA ARG A 73 -14.51 4.75 0.80
C ARG A 73 -15.03 4.04 -0.45
N ASN A 74 -16.15 4.51 -1.01
CA ASN A 74 -16.78 3.91 -2.18
C ASN A 74 -15.84 3.88 -3.40
N HIS A 75 -15.04 4.93 -3.62
CA HIS A 75 -14.05 4.96 -4.70
C HIS A 75 -12.95 3.91 -4.49
N VAL A 76 -12.54 3.69 -3.23
CA VAL A 76 -11.54 2.68 -2.89
C VAL A 76 -12.11 1.28 -3.13
N GLU A 77 -13.36 1.03 -2.74
CA GLU A 77 -14.05 -0.25 -2.98
C GLU A 77 -14.20 -0.52 -4.48
N GLU A 78 -14.63 0.48 -5.26
CA GLU A 78 -14.74 0.38 -6.71
C GLU A 78 -13.40 0.00 -7.34
N VAL A 79 -12.32 0.74 -7.07
CA VAL A 79 -10.98 0.44 -7.61
C VAL A 79 -10.49 -0.93 -7.14
N THR A 80 -10.72 -1.28 -5.87
CA THR A 80 -10.30 -2.58 -5.33
C THR A 80 -11.03 -3.75 -6.00
N SER A 81 -12.27 -3.54 -6.46
CA SER A 81 -13.03 -4.54 -7.22
C SER A 81 -12.51 -4.73 -8.64
N LEU A 82 -11.98 -3.67 -9.25
CA LEU A 82 -11.45 -3.67 -10.62
C LEU A 82 -10.03 -4.27 -10.70
N PHE A 83 -9.22 -4.07 -9.67
CA PHE A 83 -7.82 -4.50 -9.64
C PHE A 83 -7.62 -5.62 -8.62
N ILE A 84 -7.55 -6.87 -9.08
CA ILE A 84 -7.28 -8.02 -8.23
C ILE A 84 -5.79 -7.98 -7.81
N GLY A 85 -5.54 -7.90 -6.52
CA GLY A 85 -4.19 -8.10 -5.97
C GLY A 85 -3.78 -9.56 -6.15
N LEU A 86 -2.55 -9.81 -6.62
CA LEU A 86 -2.00 -11.17 -6.67
C LEU A 86 -2.01 -11.76 -5.25
N LYS A 87 -2.62 -12.94 -5.11
CA LYS A 87 -2.67 -13.73 -3.86
C LYS A 87 -1.27 -14.14 -3.42
#